data_AF-A0A8S1ELE5-F1
#
_entry.id   AF-A0A8S1ELE5-F1
#
_cell.length_a   1.000
_cell.length_b   1.000
_cell.length_c   1.000
_cell.angle_alpha   90.00
_cell.angle_beta   90.00
_cell.angle_gamma   90.00
#
_symmetry.space_group_name_H-M   'P 1'
#
loop_
_entity.id
_entity.type
_entity.pdbx_description
1 polymer ?
#
loop_
_entity_poly.entity_id
_entity_poly.type
_entity_poly.pdbx_seq_one_letter_code
_entity_poly.pdbx_strand_id
1 'polypeptide(L)'
;MSGPTRNMLHQYGRRAIFVSLFTAIGSTVAFNLFYTWPRHYRYEEFFANYDPYKRMKEICETNKGYLHTCPQELAKLYESKGKPIADKR
;
A
#
# COMPACT_ATOMS: atom_id res chain seq x y z
N MET A 1 -54.49 -10.69 -28.94
CA MET A 1 -53.32 -11.58 -28.69
C MET A 1 -52.05 -10.73 -28.58
N SER A 2 -51.63 -10.38 -27.37
CA SER A 2 -50.30 -9.81 -27.11
C SER A 2 -49.35 -10.98 -26.84
N GLY A 3 -48.56 -11.36 -27.84
CA GLY A 3 -47.66 -12.52 -27.76
C GLY A 3 -46.52 -12.36 -26.73
N PRO A 4 -45.95 -13.47 -26.24
CA PRO A 4 -44.98 -13.52 -25.13
C PRO A 4 -43.63 -12.83 -25.41
N THR A 5 -43.45 -12.25 -26.59
CA THR A 5 -42.20 -11.65 -27.07
C THR A 5 -42.16 -10.12 -27.03
N ARG A 6 -43.28 -9.43 -26.74
CA ARG A 6 -43.27 -7.96 -26.55
C ARG A 6 -42.49 -7.59 -25.29
N ASN A 7 -41.61 -6.59 -25.39
CA ASN A 7 -40.74 -6.05 -24.32
C ASN A 7 -39.62 -6.97 -23.79
N MET A 8 -39.35 -8.11 -24.41
CA MET A 8 -38.24 -9.00 -23.99
C MET A 8 -36.88 -8.29 -23.99
N LEU A 9 -36.58 -7.49 -25.03
CA LEU A 9 -35.31 -6.76 -25.13
C LEU A 9 -35.14 -5.73 -24.00
N HIS A 10 -36.20 -4.98 -23.67
CA HIS A 10 -36.16 -4.01 -22.57
C HIS A 10 -36.01 -4.68 -21.21
N GLN A 11 -36.66 -5.84 -20.98
CA GLN A 11 -36.50 -6.58 -19.74
C GLN A 11 -35.08 -7.16 -19.60
N TYR A 12 -34.53 -7.72 -20.67
CA TYR A 12 -33.16 -8.22 -20.69
C TYR A 12 -32.14 -7.08 -20.46
N GLY A 13 -32.30 -5.96 -21.15
CA GLY A 13 -31.45 -4.78 -20.99
C GLY A 13 -31.46 -4.24 -19.56
N ARG A 14 -32.63 -4.12 -18.92
CA ARG A 14 -32.71 -3.70 -17.51
C ARG A 14 -31.97 -4.67 -16.59
N ARG A 15 -32.17 -5.98 -16.77
CA ARG A 15 -31.45 -7.00 -15.98
C ARG A 15 -29.94 -6.92 -16.18
N ALA A 16 -29.50 -6.77 -17.43
CA ALA A 16 -28.08 -6.65 -17.75
C ALA A 16 -27.43 -5.43 -17.10
N ILE A 17 -28.12 -4.27 -17.09
CA ILE A 17 -27.64 -3.06 -16.40
C ILE A 17 -27.50 -3.28 -14.89
N PHE A 18 -28.49 -3.92 -14.25
CA PHE A 18 -28.40 -4.19 -12.82
C PHE A 18 -27.26 -5.16 -12.52
N VAL A 19 -27.16 -6.25 -13.27
CA VAL A 19 -26.09 -7.24 -13.10
C VAL A 19 -24.72 -6.58 -13.27
N SER A 20 -24.51 -5.83 -14.35
CA SER A 20 -23.22 -5.19 -14.59
C SER A 20 -22.86 -4.15 -13.52
N LEU A 21 -23.83 -3.38 -13.03
CA LEU A 21 -23.62 -2.43 -11.94
C LEU A 21 -23.22 -3.14 -10.65
N PHE A 22 -23.95 -4.19 -10.25
CA PHE A 22 -23.61 -4.94 -9.05
C PHE A 22 -22.26 -5.66 -9.18
N THR A 23 -21.94 -6.20 -10.36
CA THR A 23 -20.63 -6.78 -10.62
C THR A 23 -19.52 -5.73 -10.50
N ALA A 24 -19.72 -4.53 -11.04
CA ALA A 24 -18.73 -3.45 -10.96
C ALA A 24 -18.52 -2.94 -9.52
N ILE A 25 -19.61 -2.79 -8.76
CA ILE A 25 -19.51 -2.41 -7.34
C ILE A 25 -18.83 -3.54 -6.55
N GLY A 26 -19.25 -4.79 -6.77
CA GLY A 26 -18.69 -5.96 -6.11
C GLY A 26 -17.19 -6.13 -6.36
N SER A 27 -16.75 -5.99 -7.61
CA SER A 27 -15.33 -6.07 -7.96
C SER A 27 -14.53 -4.92 -7.34
N THR A 28 -15.08 -3.70 -7.31
CA THR A 28 -14.43 -2.54 -6.67
C THR A 28 -14.26 -2.75 -5.18
N VAL A 29 -15.30 -3.19 -4.48
CA VAL A 29 -15.25 -3.48 -3.04
C VAL A 29 -14.27 -4.61 -2.76
N ALA A 30 -14.33 -5.71 -3.52
CA ALA A 30 -13.41 -6.83 -3.36
C ALA A 30 -11.95 -6.39 -3.57
N PHE A 31 -11.65 -5.64 -4.62
CA PHE A 31 -10.30 -5.10 -4.84
C PHE A 31 -9.85 -4.22 -3.69
N ASN A 32 -10.74 -3.39 -3.14
CA ASN A 32 -10.38 -2.50 -2.05
C ASN A 32 -10.03 -3.29 -0.77
N LEU A 33 -10.89 -4.24 -0.39
CA LEU A 33 -10.74 -5.07 0.80
C LEU A 33 -9.52 -5.99 0.74
N PHE A 34 -9.25 -6.59 -0.42
CA PHE A 34 -8.23 -7.63 -0.54
C PHE A 34 -6.88 -7.13 -1.06
N TYR A 35 -6.83 -5.95 -1.68
CA TYR A 35 -5.59 -5.40 -2.22
C TYR A 35 -5.18 -4.08 -1.57
N THR A 36 -6.04 -3.05 -1.61
CA THR A 36 -5.61 -1.71 -1.18
C THR A 36 -5.52 -1.57 0.34
N TRP A 37 -6.52 -2.04 1.09
CA TRP A 37 -6.50 -1.98 2.56
C TRP A 37 -5.33 -2.76 3.18
N PRO A 38 -5.09 -4.04 2.84
CA PRO A 38 -3.97 -4.77 3.41
C PRO A 38 -2.63 -4.09 3.10
N ARG A 39 -2.44 -3.62 1.86
CA ARG A 39 -1.23 -2.87 1.49
C ARG A 39 -1.08 -1.61 2.34
N HIS A 40 -2.14 -0.82 2.47
CA HIS A 40 -2.12 0.42 3.24
C HIS A 40 -1.72 0.18 4.69
N TYR A 41 -2.38 -0.75 5.37
CA TYR A 41 -2.06 -1.09 6.77
C TYR A 41 -0.64 -1.61 6.93
N ARG A 42 -0.12 -2.39 5.98
CA ARG A 42 1.29 -2.84 6.01
C ARG A 42 2.27 -1.68 5.91
N TYR A 43 1.97 -0.66 5.11
CA TYR A 43 2.81 0.54 5.05
C TYR A 43 2.71 1.36 6.34
N GLU A 44 1.51 1.53 6.89
CA GLU A 44 1.33 2.23 8.17
C GLU A 44 2.07 1.52 9.31
N GLU A 45 1.93 0.19 9.41
CA GLU A 45 2.68 -0.64 10.37
C GLU A 45 4.19 -0.48 10.21
N PHE A 46 4.68 -0.50 8.97
CA PHE A 46 6.10 -0.32 8.67
C PHE A 46 6.58 1.06 9.14
N PHE A 47 5.90 2.13 8.75
CA PHE A 47 6.32 3.50 9.03
C PHE A 47 6.08 3.94 10.48
N ALA A 48 5.14 3.34 11.19
CA ALA A 48 4.86 3.67 12.59
C ALA A 48 6.10 3.52 13.49
N ASN A 49 6.98 2.57 13.18
CA ASN A 49 8.20 2.29 13.95
C ASN A 49 9.48 2.35 13.09
N TYR A 50 9.40 2.89 11.88
CA TYR A 50 10.56 2.93 10.98
C TYR A 50 11.56 4.01 11.42
N ASP A 51 12.71 3.57 11.95
CA ASP A 51 13.86 4.43 12.14
C ASP A 51 14.78 4.38 10.90
N PRO A 52 14.79 5.42 10.05
CA PRO A 52 15.60 5.44 8.85
C PRO A 52 17.10 5.37 9.16
N TYR A 53 17.53 5.91 10.29
CA TYR A 53 18.95 5.97 10.65
C TYR A 53 19.48 4.61 11.10
N LYS A 54 18.70 3.89 11.91
CA LYS A 54 19.02 2.51 12.29
C LYS A 54 19.10 1.61 11.06
N ARG A 55 18.13 1.71 10.13
CA ARG A 55 18.15 0.91 8.90
C ARG A 55 19.29 1.26 7.97
N MET A 56 19.65 2.55 7.85
CA MET A 56 20.85 2.93 7.09
C MET A 56 22.12 2.35 7.71
N LYS A 57 22.26 2.38 9.03
CA LYS A 57 23.40 1.80 9.74
C LYS A 57 23.50 0.29 9.47
N GLU A 58 22.39 -0.44 9.62
CA GLU A 58 22.32 -1.87 9.33
C GLU A 58 22.72 -2.18 7.87
N ILE A 59 22.25 -1.39 6.90
CA ILE A 59 22.62 -1.57 5.47
C ILE A 59 24.12 -1.40 5.26
N CYS A 60 24.73 -0.39 5.89
CA CYS A 60 26.15 -0.11 5.75
C CYS A 60 27.03 -1.14 6.48
N GLU A 61 26.54 -1.72 7.57
CA GLU A 61 27.23 -2.75 8.34
C GLU A 61 27.15 -4.12 7.66
N THR A 62 25.97 -4.48 7.13
CA THR A 62 25.70 -5.81 6.59
C THR A 62 26.26 -5.99 5.17
N ASN A 63 26.39 -4.91 4.39
CA ASN A 63 26.83 -5.03 3.00
C ASN A 63 27.57 -3.76 2.54
N LYS A 64 28.89 -3.69 2.83
CA LYS A 64 29.79 -2.54 2.57
C LYS A 64 29.88 -2.08 1.10
N GLY A 65 29.16 -2.72 0.17
CA GLY A 65 29.06 -2.34 -1.24
C GLY A 65 27.64 -2.01 -1.73
N TYR A 66 26.62 -2.07 -0.86
CA TYR A 66 25.24 -1.74 -1.26
C TYR A 66 25.03 -0.24 -1.44
N LEU A 67 25.75 0.59 -0.67
CA LEU A 67 25.76 2.04 -0.81
C LEU A 67 27.15 2.50 -1.24
N HIS A 68 27.23 3.28 -2.32
CA HIS A 68 28.46 3.93 -2.78
C HIS A 68 29.02 4.91 -1.74
N THR A 69 28.14 5.49 -0.92
CA THR A 69 28.47 6.35 0.22
C THR A 69 27.76 5.82 1.46
N CYS A 70 28.53 5.23 2.38
CA CYS A 70 28.01 4.91 3.71
C CYS A 70 28.07 6.16 4.59
N PRO A 71 27.02 6.48 5.36
CA PRO A 71 26.88 7.75 6.06
C PRO A 71 27.72 7.78 7.33
N GLN A 72 29.05 7.90 7.21
CA GLN A 72 29.91 8.25 8.34
C GLN A 72 29.65 9.69 8.84
N GLU A 73 29.15 10.56 7.97
CA GLU A 73 28.82 11.97 8.26
C GLU A 73 27.46 12.16 8.95
N LEU A 74 26.57 11.16 8.92
CA LEU A 74 25.23 11.28 9.51
C LEU A 74 25.24 11.13 11.03
N ALA A 75 26.18 10.33 11.55
CA ALA A 75 26.48 10.28 12.99
C ALA A 75 27.03 11.63 13.48
N LYS A 76 27.93 12.27 12.71
CA LYS A 76 28.44 13.62 13.00
C LYS A 76 27.35 14.71 12.92
N LEU A 77 26.38 14.57 12.01
CA LEU A 77 25.20 15.44 11.94
C LEU A 77 24.25 15.29 13.14
N TYR A 78 24.24 14.14 13.81
CA TYR A 78 23.47 13.93 15.05
C TYR A 78 24.15 14.54 16.27
N GLU A 79 25.49 14.43 16.37
CA GLU A 79 26.28 15.11 17.40
C GLU A 79 26.09 16.64 17.33
N SER A 80 26.02 17.21 16.12
CA SER A 80 25.75 18.64 15.93
C SER A 80 24.30 19.06 16.17
N LYS A 81 23.33 18.14 16.17
CA LYS A 81 21.90 18.42 16.41
C LYS A 81 21.42 18.05 17.82
N GLY A 82 22.31 17.59 18.70
CA GLY A 82 22.03 17.37 20.12
C GLY A 82 20.95 16.33 20.43
N LYS A 83 20.57 15.48 19.46
CA LYS A 83 19.63 14.39 19.69
C LYS A 83 20.41 13.14 20.08
N PRO A 84 20.16 12.54 21.26
CA PRO A 84 20.87 11.33 21.65
C PRO A 84 20.52 10.22 20.65
N ILE A 85 21.54 9.72 19.97
CA ILE A 85 21.44 8.45 19.24
C ILE A 85 21.14 7.42 20.32
N ALA A 86 20.00 6.72 20.21
CA ALA A 86 19.66 5.65 21.14
C ALA A 86 20.84 4.67 21.16
N ASP A 87 21.53 4.65 22.30
CA ASP A 87 22.79 3.96 22.49
C ASP A 87 22.58 2.44 22.58
N LYS A 88 23.66 1.77 22.23
CA LYS A 88 23.94 0.35 22.07
C LYS A 88 23.14 -0.58 22.99
N ARG A 89 22.50 -1.56 22.35
CA ARG A 89 22.50 -2.94 22.83
C ARG A 89 22.86 -3.87 21.68
#